data_AF-A0A957FC64-F1
#
_entry.id   AF-A0A957FC64-F1
#
_cell.length_a   1.000
_cell.length_b   1.000
_cell.length_c   1.000
_cell.angle_alpha   90.00
_cell.angle_beta   90.00
_cell.angle_gamma   90.00
#
_symmetry.space_group_name_H-M   'P 1'
#
loop_
_entity.id
_entity.type
_entity.pdbx_description
1 polymer ?
#
loop_
_entity_poly.entity_id
_entity_poly.type
_entity_poly.pdbx_seq_one_letter_code
_entity_poly.pdbx_strand_id
1 'polypeptide(L)'
;MNGQKTIRTFIAVHLPDTVKTELGLVNDVLAGQVPAHSVRWVQPNLMHLTLRFLGETAVADLPILAANLDKLAAQYAPLTLQLDILGCFQ
;
A
#
# COMPACT_ATOMS: atom_id res chain seq x y z
N MET A 1 27.63 18.66 -8.38
CA MET A 1 26.17 18.60 -8.14
C MET A 1 25.93 17.51 -7.11
N ASN A 2 25.69 17.87 -5.85
CA ASN A 2 25.42 16.87 -4.81
C ASN A 2 24.01 16.32 -5.04
N GLY A 3 23.93 15.11 -5.60
CA GLY A 3 22.65 14.41 -5.80
C GLY A 3 22.10 13.97 -4.45
N GLN A 4 21.07 14.67 -3.97
CA GLN A 4 20.34 14.27 -2.78
C GLN A 4 19.67 12.92 -3.05
N LYS A 5 19.90 11.94 -2.18
CA LYS A 5 19.31 10.59 -2.34
C LYS A 5 17.78 10.70 -2.30
N THR A 6 17.12 10.22 -3.34
CA THR A 6 15.66 10.11 -3.40
C THR A 6 15.21 8.64 -3.34
N ILE A 7 13.95 8.45 -2.94
CA ILE A 7 13.23 7.19 -3.06
C ILE A 7 11.81 7.48 -3.55
N ARG A 8 11.19 6.55 -4.28
CA ARG A 8 9.77 6.65 -4.64
C ARG A 8 8.90 6.37 -3.43
N THR A 9 8.02 7.29 -3.07
CA THR A 9 7.14 7.14 -1.91
C THR A 9 5.67 7.29 -2.27
N PHE A 10 4.84 6.82 -1.33
CA PHE A 10 3.39 6.96 -1.33
C PHE A 10 2.92 6.97 0.13
N ILE A 11 1.69 7.43 0.34
CA ILE A 11 0.97 7.40 1.62
C ILE A 11 0.01 6.22 1.57
N ALA A 12 0.00 5.40 2.61
CA ALA A 12 -0.85 4.21 2.69
C ALA A 12 -1.49 4.03 4.06
N VAL A 13 -2.63 3.34 4.06
CA VAL A 13 -3.28 2.81 5.25
C VAL A 13 -2.94 1.33 5.37
N HIS A 14 -2.48 0.93 6.55
CA HIS A 14 -2.25 -0.48 6.87
C HIS A 14 -3.59 -1.21 6.99
N LEU A 15 -3.69 -2.38 6.35
CA LEU A 15 -4.86 -3.23 6.47
C LEU A 15 -4.83 -4.01 7.80
N PRO A 16 -5.98 -4.24 8.45
CA PRO A 16 -6.09 -5.19 9.55
C PRO A 16 -5.66 -6.59 9.11
N ASP A 17 -5.13 -7.39 10.05
CA ASP A 17 -4.62 -8.73 9.72
C ASP A 17 -5.70 -9.66 9.19
N THR A 18 -6.94 -9.53 9.67
CA THR A 18 -8.10 -10.27 9.14
C THR A 18 -8.31 -10.00 7.65
N VAL A 19 -8.22 -8.74 7.23
CA VAL A 19 -8.35 -8.36 5.81
C VAL A 19 -7.19 -8.92 4.99
N LYS A 20 -5.96 -8.89 5.50
CA LYS A 20 -4.80 -9.48 4.82
C LYS A 20 -4.96 -10.99 4.64
N THR A 21 -5.48 -11.70 5.65
CA THR A 21 -5.76 -13.14 5.55
C THR A 21 -6.76 -13.44 4.44
N GLU A 22 -7.90 -12.73 4.40
CA GLU A 22 -8.91 -12.93 3.36
C GLU A 22 -8.37 -12.63 1.95
N LEU A 23 -7.61 -11.55 1.78
CA LEU A 23 -6.95 -11.24 0.51
C LEU A 23 -5.89 -12.27 0.11
N GLY A 24 -5.25 -12.92 1.09
CA GLY A 24 -4.36 -14.06 0.85
C GLY A 24 -5.10 -15.25 0.22
N LEU A 25 -6.28 -15.58 0.73
CA LEU A 25 -7.13 -16.63 0.15
C LEU A 25 -7.57 -16.28 -1.27
N VAL A 26 -7.90 -15.01 -1.53
CA VAL A 26 -8.23 -14.54 -2.88
C VAL A 26 -7.04 -14.71 -3.83
N ASN A 27 -5.82 -14.35 -3.39
CA ASN A 27 -4.61 -14.57 -4.19
C ASN A 27 -4.42 -16.06 -4.53
N ASP A 28 -4.59 -16.96 -3.56
CA ASP A 28 -4.42 -18.41 -3.78
C ASP A 28 -5.43 -18.96 -4.81
N VAL A 29 -6.69 -18.54 -4.70
CA VAL A 29 -7.75 -18.92 -5.64
C VAL A 29 -7.45 -18.43 -7.05
N LEU A 30 -7.01 -17.19 -7.22
CA LEU A 30 -6.70 -16.63 -8.53
C LEU A 30 -5.39 -17.19 -9.11
N ALA A 31 -4.39 -17.47 -8.26
CA ALA A 31 -3.14 -18.09 -8.66
C ALA A 31 -3.35 -19.48 -9.27
N GLY A 32 -4.33 -20.24 -8.77
CA GLY A 32 -4.73 -21.53 -9.31
C GLY A 32 -5.44 -21.47 -10.66
N GLN A 33 -5.87 -20.28 -11.12
CA GLN A 33 -6.62 -20.09 -12.37
C GLN A 33 -5.76 -19.57 -13.52
N VAL A 34 -4.48 -19.26 -13.27
CA VAL A 34 -3.56 -18.73 -14.26
C VAL A 34 -2.34 -19.65 -14.43
N PRO A 35 -1.66 -19.64 -15.59
CA PRO A 35 -0.43 -20.40 -15.75
C PRO A 35 0.61 -20.04 -14.68
N ALA A 36 1.36 -21.04 -14.22
CA ALA A 36 2.44 -20.83 -13.27
C ALA A 36 3.38 -19.73 -13.77
N HIS A 37 3.80 -18.85 -12.86
CA HIS A 37 4.72 -17.72 -13.11
C HIS A 37 4.21 -16.62 -14.05
N SER A 38 2.94 -16.64 -14.48
CA SER A 38 2.36 -15.56 -15.31
C SER A 38 2.07 -14.27 -14.52
N VAL A 39 1.87 -14.38 -13.21
CA VAL A 39 1.56 -13.26 -12.31
C VAL A 39 2.52 -13.26 -11.13
N ARG A 40 3.03 -12.08 -10.74
CA ARG A 40 3.74 -11.89 -9.48
C ARG A 40 2.74 -11.50 -8.39
N TRP A 41 2.41 -12.45 -7.52
CA TRP A 41 1.51 -12.24 -6.39
C TRP A 41 2.20 -11.46 -5.25
N VAL A 42 1.50 -10.47 -4.70
CA VAL A 42 1.97 -9.70 -3.54
C VAL A 42 1.75 -10.53 -2.26
N GLN A 43 2.75 -10.60 -1.40
CA GLN A 43 2.60 -11.28 -0.10
C GLN A 43 1.58 -10.54 0.78
N PRO A 44 0.68 -11.25 1.50
CA PRO A 44 -0.37 -10.61 2.29
C PRO A 44 0.11 -9.55 3.29
N ASN A 45 1.26 -9.77 3.93
CA ASN A 45 1.85 -8.82 4.88
C ASN A 45 2.34 -7.50 4.25
N LEU A 46 2.55 -7.46 2.93
CA LEU A 46 2.94 -6.26 2.18
C LEU A 46 1.73 -5.49 1.62
N MET A 47 0.51 -6.03 1.75
CA MET A 47 -0.71 -5.39 1.25
C MET A 47 -1.12 -4.19 2.08
N HIS A 48 -1.53 -3.14 1.38
CA HIS A 48 -1.94 -1.86 1.96
C HIS A 48 -2.95 -1.17 1.04
N LEU A 49 -3.71 -0.22 1.60
CA LEU A 49 -4.52 0.70 0.80
C LEU A 49 -3.69 1.96 0.50
N THR A 50 -3.32 2.17 -0.75
CA THR A 50 -2.63 3.40 -1.15
C THR A 50 -3.61 4.57 -1.22
N LEU A 51 -3.29 5.66 -0.51
CA LEU A 51 -4.06 6.91 -0.57
C LEU A 51 -3.52 7.85 -1.63
N ARG A 52 -2.19 7.99 -1.73
CA ARG A 52 -1.56 8.94 -2.64
C ARG A 52 -0.13 8.57 -2.99
N PHE A 53 0.19 8.55 -4.28
CA PHE A 53 1.58 8.49 -4.74
C PHE A 53 2.23 9.87 -4.67
N LEU A 54 3.44 9.94 -4.12
CA LEU A 54 4.21 11.18 -3.99
C LEU A 54 5.37 11.26 -4.99
N GLY A 55 5.79 10.13 -5.57
CA GLY A 55 6.88 10.08 -6.55
C GLY A 55 8.24 10.14 -5.87
N GLU A 56 9.24 10.67 -6.57
CA GLU A 56 10.60 10.84 -6.05
C GLU A 56 10.60 11.81 -4.86
N THR A 57 10.99 11.33 -3.69
CA THR A 57 11.03 12.10 -2.44
C THR A 57 12.43 12.04 -1.88
N ALA A 58 12.99 13.18 -1.48
CA ALA A 58 14.29 13.21 -0.85
C ALA A 58 14.25 12.45 0.48
N VAL A 59 15.23 11.57 0.73
CA VAL A 59 15.31 10.79 1.98
C VAL A 59 15.40 11.70 3.20
N ALA A 60 16.00 12.89 3.05
CA ALA A 60 16.10 13.89 4.11
C ALA A 60 14.74 14.46 4.53
N ASP A 61 13.72 14.41 3.67
CA ASP A 61 12.39 14.99 3.93
C ASP A 61 11.44 13.97 4.58
N LEU A 62 11.80 12.69 4.64
CA LEU A 62 10.93 11.64 5.20
C LEU A 62 10.55 11.88 6.67
N PRO A 63 11.45 12.30 7.57
CA PRO A 63 11.09 12.53 8.97
C PRO A 63 10.06 13.66 9.15
N ILE A 64 10.21 14.76 8.40
CA ILE A 64 9.27 15.89 8.49
C ILE A 64 7.92 15.53 7.85
N LEU A 65 7.93 14.79 6.74
CA LEU A 65 6.72 14.29 6.11
C LEU A 65 5.94 13.36 7.04
N ALA A 66 6.61 12.39 7.68
CA ALA A 66 6.00 11.47 8.62
C ALA A 66 5.37 12.22 9.81
N ALA A 67 6.11 13.13 10.46
CA ALA A 67 5.61 13.89 11.60
C ALA A 67 4.39 14.77 11.26
N ASN A 68 4.36 15.34 10.06
CA ASN A 68 3.20 16.12 9.61
C ASN A 68 1.99 15.23 9.29
N LEU A 69 2.22 14.04 8.71
CA LEU A 69 1.17 13.06 8.46
C LEU A 69 0.55 12.55 9.77
N ASP A 70 1.36 12.28 10.80
CA ASP A 70 0.87 11.85 12.12
C ASP A 70 -0.06 12.90 12.76
N LYS A 71 0.37 14.18 12.74
CA LYS A 71 -0.43 15.30 13.25
C LYS A 71 -1.72 15.50 12.46
N LEU A 72 -1.68 15.30 11.15
CA LEU A 72 -2.85 15.42 10.30
C LEU A 72 -3.82 14.27 10.56
N ALA A 73 -3.33 13.03 10.57
CA ALA A 73 -4.14 11.83 10.78
C ALA A 73 -4.86 11.86 12.14
N ALA A 74 -4.22 12.37 13.19
CA ALA A 74 -4.82 12.53 14.52
C ALA A 74 -6.06 13.45 14.57
N GLN A 75 -6.29 14.27 13.53
CA GLN A 75 -7.46 15.16 13.44
C GLN A 75 -8.70 14.48 12.84
N TYR A 76 -8.56 13.25 12.33
CA TYR A 76 -9.64 12.52 11.68
C TYR A 76 -10.01 11.28 12.50
N ALA A 77 -11.30 10.94 12.48
CA ALA A 77 -11.77 9.69 13.04
C ALA A 77 -11.32 8.48 12.20
N PRO A 78 -11.24 7.27 12.79
CA PRO A 78 -10.99 6.05 12.04
C PRO A 78 -11.98 5.86 10.88
N LEU A 79 -11.51 5.28 9.77
CA LEU A 79 -12.32 5.01 8.61
C LEU A 79 -12.93 3.60 8.69
N THR A 80 -14.18 3.46 8.26
CA THR A 80 -14.81 2.15 8.02
C THR A 80 -14.97 1.97 6.52
N LEU A 81 -14.36 0.92 5.97
CA LEU A 81 -14.36 0.60 4.55
C LEU A 81 -14.70 -0.88 4.37
N GLN A 82 -15.29 -1.22 3.22
CA GLN A 82 -15.56 -2.58 2.80
C GLN A 82 -14.91 -2.83 1.45
N LEU A 83 -14.29 -4.01 1.30
CA LEU A 83 -13.85 -4.52 0.00
C LEU A 83 -14.99 -5.34 -0.60
N ASP A 84 -15.29 -5.13 -1.87
CA ASP A 84 -16.44 -5.74 -2.55
C ASP A 84 -16.00 -6.44 -3.84
N ILE A 85 -15.68 -5.68 -4.87
CA ILE A 85 -15.34 -6.21 -6.18
C ILE A 85 -13.83 -6.20 -6.45
N LEU A 86 -13.39 -7.18 -7.25
CA LEU A 86 -12.07 -7.21 -7.86
C LEU A 86 -12.05 -6.43 -9.17
N GLY A 87 -10.88 -5.90 -9.53
CA GLY A 87 -10.67 -5.15 -10.77
C GLY A 87 -9.23 -5.25 -11.26
N CYS A 88 -9.00 -4.73 -12.47
CA CYS A 88 -7.68 -4.68 -13.10
C CYS A 88 -7.41 -3.27 -13.64
N PHE A 89 -6.17 -2.81 -13.53
CA PHE A 89 -5.70 -1.53 -14.07
C PHE A 89 -4.70 -1.79 -15.19
N GLN A 90 -4.74 -0.97 -16.24
CA GLN A 90 -3.80 -1.02 -17.37
C GLN A 90 -2.55 -0.16 -17.12
#